data_AF-A0AAD7BAS7-F1
#
_entry.id   AF-A0AAD7BAS7-F1
#
_cell.length_a   1.000
_cell.length_b   1.000
_cell.length_c   1.000
_cell.angle_alpha   90.00
_cell.angle_beta   90.00
_cell.angle_gamma   90.00
#
_symmetry.space_group_name_H-M   'P 1'
#
loop_
_entity.id
_entity.type
_entity.pdbx_description
1 polymer ?
#
loop_
_entity_poly.entity_id
_entity_poly.type
_entity_poly.pdbx_seq_one_letter_code
_entity_poly.pdbx_strand_id
1 'polypeptide(L)'
;EQFHVRLLTAEKQLHPLLDRLVLLLQQTPRYWDPFCSSAIVCSFLDFINCTVIQERAEVKIKRNRVESASWPPYVRVKNGQPDAYAFMMFTRDACPDVSVYLQAIPDICTFINFNNDVLSFYKEELAGEKHNR
;
A
#
# COMPACT_ATOMS: atom_id res chain seq x y z
N GLU A 1 -13.46 -4.08 -6.98
CA GLU A 1 -13.89 -5.41 -6.50
C GLU A 1 -13.37 -6.59 -7.35
N GLN A 2 -13.36 -6.53 -8.69
CA GLN A 2 -12.91 -7.67 -9.52
C GLN A 2 -11.39 -7.81 -9.72
N PHE A 3 -10.57 -6.86 -9.24
CA PHE A 3 -9.14 -6.83 -9.55
C PHE A 3 -8.41 -8.13 -9.19
N HIS A 4 -8.60 -8.60 -7.95
CA HIS A 4 -7.95 -9.79 -7.42
C HIS A 4 -8.40 -11.07 -8.12
N VAL A 5 -9.70 -11.21 -8.38
CA VAL A 5 -10.25 -12.37 -9.10
C VAL A 5 -9.64 -12.45 -10.50
N ARG A 6 -9.65 -11.33 -11.23
CA ARG A 6 -9.07 -11.26 -12.59
C ARG A 6 -7.57 -11.52 -12.60
N LEU A 7 -6.85 -11.03 -11.59
CA LEU A 7 -5.42 -11.32 -11.42
C LEU A 7 -5.18 -12.83 -11.24
N LEU A 8 -5.96 -13.49 -10.39
CA LEU A 8 -5.83 -14.92 -10.10
C LEU A 8 -6.28 -15.82 -11.26
N THR A 9 -7.26 -15.39 -12.05
CA THR A 9 -7.74 -16.13 -13.24
C THR A 9 -7.00 -15.77 -14.52
N ALA A 10 -5.94 -14.94 -14.44
CA ALA A 10 -5.17 -14.45 -15.57
C ALA A 10 -6.02 -13.73 -16.65
N GLU A 11 -7.10 -13.09 -16.23
CA GLU A 11 -7.92 -12.23 -17.08
C GLU A 11 -7.36 -10.80 -17.13
N LYS A 12 -7.65 -10.10 -18.23
CA LYS A 12 -7.42 -8.65 -18.30
C LYS A 12 -8.20 -7.92 -17.22
N GLN A 13 -7.57 -6.90 -16.67
CA GLN A 13 -8.20 -5.97 -15.74
C GLN A 13 -9.22 -5.09 -16.45
N LEU A 14 -10.16 -4.56 -15.68
CA LEU A 14 -11.24 -3.72 -16.22
C LEU A 14 -10.77 -2.35 -16.71
N HIS A 15 -9.57 -1.93 -16.33
CA HIS A 15 -9.01 -0.63 -16.68
C HIS A 15 -7.56 -0.77 -17.16
N PRO A 16 -7.15 -0.09 -18.26
CA PRO A 16 -5.79 -0.22 -18.81
C PRO A 16 -4.66 0.12 -17.83
N LEU A 17 -4.88 1.08 -16.92
CA LEU A 17 -3.90 1.39 -15.86
C LEU A 17 -3.70 0.21 -14.90
N LEU A 18 -4.75 -0.55 -14.61
CA LEU A 18 -4.67 -1.73 -13.76
C LEU A 18 -3.99 -2.89 -14.47
N ASP A 19 -4.19 -3.04 -15.79
CA ASP A 19 -3.39 -3.97 -16.60
C ASP A 19 -1.90 -3.59 -16.54
N ARG A 20 -1.58 -2.31 -16.67
CA ARG A 20 -0.20 -1.85 -16.59
C ARG A 20 0.40 -2.08 -15.20
N LEU A 21 -0.38 -1.87 -14.14
CA LEU A 21 0.04 -2.20 -12.78
C LEU A 21 0.38 -3.69 -12.66
N VAL A 22 -0.47 -4.60 -13.15
CA VAL A 22 -0.18 -6.04 -13.15
C VAL A 22 1.13 -6.35 -13.87
N LEU A 23 1.39 -5.73 -15.03
CA LEU A 23 2.66 -5.91 -15.76
C LEU A 23 3.87 -5.42 -14.95
N LEU A 24 3.75 -4.31 -14.21
CA LEU A 24 4.83 -3.80 -13.35
C LEU A 24 5.08 -4.74 -12.17
N LEU A 25 4.01 -5.24 -11.53
CA LEU A 25 4.09 -6.21 -10.44
C LEU A 25 4.72 -7.54 -10.88
N GLN A 26 4.46 -8.00 -12.10
CA GLN A 26 5.12 -9.18 -12.66
C GLN A 26 6.63 -8.98 -12.89
N GLN A 27 7.08 -7.73 -13.02
CA GLN A 27 8.49 -7.40 -13.25
C GLN A 27 9.29 -7.24 -11.95
N THR A 28 8.65 -7.19 -10.78
CA THR A 28 9.36 -7.00 -9.51
C THR A 28 10.42 -8.07 -9.21
N PRO A 29 10.26 -9.37 -9.55
CA PRO A 29 11.31 -10.37 -9.32
C PRO A 29 12.61 -10.09 -10.09
N ARG A 30 12.56 -9.26 -11.14
CA ARG A 30 13.74 -8.85 -11.91
C ARG A 30 14.66 -7.92 -11.12
N TYR A 31 14.12 -7.11 -10.22
CA TYR A 31 14.85 -6.01 -9.57
C TYR A 31 15.01 -6.20 -8.07
N TRP A 32 14.19 -7.04 -7.43
CA TRP A 32 14.21 -7.28 -5.99
C TRP A 32 14.38 -8.76 -5.68
N ASP A 33 14.84 -9.05 -4.46
CA ASP A 33 14.85 -10.40 -3.89
C ASP A 33 13.45 -11.06 -3.97
N PRO A 34 13.30 -12.40 -4.15
CA PRO A 34 11.97 -13.02 -4.27
C PRO A 34 11.06 -12.74 -3.06
N PHE A 35 11.62 -12.66 -1.86
CA PHE A 35 10.86 -12.27 -0.66
C PHE A 35 10.35 -10.83 -0.79
N CYS A 36 11.23 -9.87 -1.09
CA CYS A 36 10.87 -8.46 -1.25
C CYS A 36 9.88 -8.23 -2.39
N SER A 37 10.09 -8.91 -3.52
CA SER A 37 9.16 -8.89 -4.66
C SER A 37 7.77 -9.35 -4.24
N SER A 38 7.66 -10.47 -3.50
CA SER A 38 6.38 -10.97 -3.02
C SER A 38 5.72 -9.99 -2.03
N ALA A 39 6.51 -9.40 -1.14
CA ALA A 39 6.03 -8.40 -0.18
C ALA A 39 5.50 -7.13 -0.87
N ILE A 40 6.19 -6.64 -1.91
CA ILE A 40 5.74 -5.52 -2.75
C ILE A 40 4.38 -5.86 -3.38
N VAL A 41 4.26 -7.04 -4.02
CA VAL A 41 2.99 -7.47 -4.63
C VAL A 41 1.87 -7.51 -3.58
N CYS A 42 2.09 -8.16 -2.44
CA CYS A 42 1.11 -8.22 -1.36
C CYS A 42 0.65 -6.82 -0.91
N SER A 43 1.57 -5.88 -0.76
CA SER A 43 1.26 -4.50 -0.37
C SER A 43 0.37 -3.77 -1.39
N PHE A 44 0.56 -3.99 -2.69
CA PHE A 44 -0.35 -3.46 -3.73
C PHE A 44 -1.74 -4.12 -3.72
N LEU A 45 -1.80 -5.43 -3.47
CA LEU A 45 -3.08 -6.14 -3.35
C LEU A 45 -3.89 -5.60 -2.15
N ASP A 46 -3.22 -5.47 -1.00
CA ASP A 46 -3.76 -4.85 0.19
C ASP A 46 -4.27 -3.43 -0.06
N PHE A 47 -3.51 -2.61 -0.80
CA PHE A 47 -3.90 -1.25 -1.16
C PHE A 47 -5.19 -1.20 -1.99
N ILE A 48 -5.28 -2.05 -3.02
CA ILE A 48 -6.46 -2.10 -3.88
C ILE A 48 -7.67 -2.55 -3.05
N ASN A 49 -7.50 -3.54 -2.19
CA ASN A 49 -8.57 -4.02 -1.32
C ASN A 49 -9.00 -2.94 -0.31
N CYS A 50 -8.03 -2.22 0.28
CA CYS A 50 -8.28 -1.11 1.21
C CYS A 50 -9.04 0.03 0.52
N THR A 51 -8.61 0.43 -0.68
CA THR A 51 -9.28 1.47 -1.47
C THR A 51 -10.73 1.10 -1.75
N VAL A 52 -10.99 -0.15 -2.12
CA VAL A 52 -12.36 -0.64 -2.35
C VAL A 52 -13.22 -0.61 -1.09
N ILE A 53 -12.71 -1.10 0.05
CA ILE A 53 -13.50 -1.12 1.30
C ILE A 53 -13.78 0.29 1.83
N GLN A 54 -12.86 1.24 1.65
CA GLN A 54 -13.05 2.63 2.02
C GLN A 54 -14.18 3.31 1.22
N GLU A 55 -14.44 2.84 0.00
CA GLU A 55 -15.50 3.35 -0.87
C GLU A 55 -16.88 2.76 -0.58
N ARG A 56 -16.97 1.66 0.17
CA ARG A 56 -18.25 1.03 0.53
C ARG A 56 -19.07 1.94 1.45
N ALA A 57 -20.34 2.15 1.10
CA ALA A 57 -21.27 2.98 1.86
C ALA A 57 -21.37 2.56 3.35
N GLU A 58 -21.41 1.26 3.61
CA GLU A 58 -21.48 0.67 4.96
C GLU A 58 -20.30 1.07 5.86
N VAL A 59 -19.13 1.27 5.26
CA VAL A 59 -17.88 1.62 5.95
C VAL A 59 -17.77 3.13 6.11
N LYS A 60 -18.18 3.90 5.09
CA LYS A 60 -18.26 5.37 5.16
C LYS A 60 -19.18 5.85 6.29
N ILE A 61 -20.31 5.18 6.51
CA ILE A 61 -21.29 5.54 7.54
C ILE A 61 -20.80 5.23 8.97
N LYS A 62 -19.89 4.26 9.15
CA LYS A 62 -19.46 3.77 10.48
C LYS A 62 -18.07 4.25 10.93
N ARG A 63 -17.41 5.11 10.15
CA ARG A 63 -15.99 5.46 10.27
C ARG A 63 -15.57 6.19 11.56
N ASN A 64 -16.52 6.77 12.30
CA ASN A 64 -16.25 7.66 13.44
C ASN A 64 -16.81 7.14 14.78
N ARG A 65 -16.61 5.84 15.05
CA ARG A 65 -17.00 5.23 16.32
C ARG A 65 -15.79 5.14 17.25
N VAL A 66 -15.94 5.61 18.49
CA VAL A 66 -14.86 5.58 19.51
C VAL A 66 -14.40 4.14 19.75
N GLU A 67 -15.30 3.16 19.60
CA GLU A 67 -15.04 1.74 19.73
C GLU A 67 -14.11 1.17 18.62
N SER A 68 -13.77 1.95 17.60
CA SER A 68 -12.96 1.53 16.45
C SER A 68 -11.56 2.17 16.42
N ALA A 69 -10.95 2.47 17.57
CA ALA A 69 -9.65 3.14 17.65
C ALA A 69 -8.50 2.47 16.84
N SER A 70 -8.55 1.15 16.63
CA SER A 70 -7.57 0.42 15.81
C SER A 70 -7.83 0.49 14.30
N TRP A 71 -9.04 0.89 13.89
CA TRP A 71 -9.42 0.98 12.48
C TRP A 71 -8.62 2.03 11.71
N PRO A 72 -8.46 3.26 12.22
CA PRO A 72 -7.64 4.22 11.53
C PRO A 72 -6.22 3.66 11.29
N PRO A 73 -5.39 3.32 12.29
CA PRO A 73 -4.01 2.88 12.03
C PRO A 73 -3.91 1.72 11.04
N TYR A 74 -4.81 0.73 11.16
CA TYR A 74 -4.91 -0.39 10.22
C TYR A 74 -5.11 0.08 8.77
N VAL A 75 -6.07 0.99 8.56
CA VAL A 75 -6.34 1.58 7.25
C VAL A 75 -5.14 2.35 6.71
N ARG A 76 -4.41 3.09 7.56
CA ARG A 76 -3.25 3.90 7.13
C ARG A 76 -2.13 3.05 6.57
N VAL A 77 -1.85 1.92 7.23
CA VAL A 77 -0.84 0.97 6.76
C VAL A 77 -1.27 0.38 5.41
N LYS A 78 -2.54 0.01 5.26
CA LYS A 78 -3.01 -0.64 4.04
C LYS A 78 -3.17 0.33 2.86
N ASN A 79 -3.64 1.55 3.09
CA ASN A 79 -3.81 2.55 2.02
C ASN A 79 -2.54 3.36 1.72
N GLY A 80 -1.60 3.41 2.66
CA GLY A 80 -0.34 4.16 2.52
C GLY A 80 0.75 3.43 1.76
N GLN A 81 0.63 2.10 1.62
CA GLN A 81 1.62 1.24 0.99
C GLN A 81 3.06 1.39 1.54
N PRO A 82 3.26 1.60 2.85
CA PRO A 82 4.59 1.87 3.38
C PRO A 82 5.53 0.68 3.15
N ASP A 83 5.04 -0.57 3.19
CA ASP A 83 5.83 -1.77 2.93
C ASP A 83 6.35 -1.80 1.49
N ALA A 84 5.48 -1.51 0.50
CA ALA A 84 5.90 -1.45 -0.90
C ALA A 84 7.04 -0.44 -1.08
N TYR A 85 6.87 0.78 -0.53
CA TYR A 85 7.89 1.82 -0.62
C TYR A 85 9.17 1.44 0.11
N ALA A 86 9.09 0.88 1.31
CA ALA A 86 10.24 0.46 2.09
C ALA A 86 11.05 -0.63 1.37
N PHE A 87 10.41 -1.67 0.85
CA PHE A 87 11.10 -2.73 0.11
C PHE A 87 11.67 -2.23 -1.23
N MET A 88 11.01 -1.30 -1.91
CA MET A 88 11.50 -0.75 -3.17
C MET A 88 12.82 0.01 -3.03
N MET A 89 13.17 0.49 -1.84
CA MET A 89 14.45 1.16 -1.58
C MET A 89 15.67 0.23 -1.76
N PHE A 90 15.49 -1.08 -1.59
CA PHE A 90 16.58 -2.05 -1.53
C PHE A 90 16.55 -2.99 -2.75
N THR A 91 17.00 -2.51 -3.90
CA THR A 91 17.14 -3.35 -5.10
C THR A 91 18.20 -4.43 -4.89
N ARG A 92 18.04 -5.57 -5.58
CA ARG A 92 18.97 -6.70 -5.51
C ARG A 92 20.42 -6.30 -5.81
N ASP A 93 20.62 -5.39 -6.76
CA ASP A 93 21.96 -4.98 -7.20
C ASP A 93 22.64 -4.05 -6.17
N ALA A 94 21.86 -3.20 -5.49
CA ALA A 94 22.38 -2.24 -4.52
C ALA A 94 22.50 -2.83 -3.11
N CYS A 95 21.57 -3.71 -2.72
CA CYS A 95 21.52 -4.32 -1.40
C CYS A 95 21.06 -5.79 -1.50
N PRO A 96 21.95 -6.70 -1.91
CA PRO A 96 21.59 -8.10 -2.17
C PRO A 96 21.24 -8.89 -0.92
N ASP A 97 21.74 -8.49 0.26
CA ASP A 97 21.50 -9.19 1.51
C ASP A 97 20.29 -8.60 2.25
N VAL A 98 19.16 -9.30 2.14
CA VAL A 98 17.89 -8.93 2.78
C VAL A 98 18.03 -8.81 4.30
N SER A 99 18.88 -9.62 4.93
CA SER A 99 19.00 -9.67 6.39
C SER A 99 19.53 -8.37 7.00
N VAL A 100 20.25 -7.57 6.21
CA VAL A 100 20.87 -6.31 6.64
C VAL A 100 19.84 -5.20 6.87
N TYR A 101 18.73 -5.20 6.13
CA TYR A 101 17.72 -4.13 6.22
C TYR A 101 16.35 -4.60 6.71
N LEU A 102 16.09 -5.91 6.78
CA LEU A 102 14.76 -6.44 7.12
C LEU A 102 14.23 -5.91 8.46
N GLN A 103 15.09 -5.80 9.48
CA GLN A 103 14.72 -5.30 10.80
C GLN A 103 14.37 -3.80 10.78
N ALA A 104 14.87 -3.04 9.81
CA ALA A 104 14.57 -1.61 9.67
C ALA A 104 13.27 -1.34 8.91
N ILE A 105 12.70 -2.34 8.21
CA ILE A 105 11.48 -2.15 7.40
C ILE A 105 10.31 -1.57 8.22
N PRO A 106 9.97 -2.07 9.43
CA PRO A 106 8.86 -1.51 10.21
C PRO A 106 9.08 -0.04 10.60
N ASP A 107 10.32 0.34 10.91
CA ASP A 107 10.68 1.71 11.27
C ASP A 107 10.60 2.63 10.05
N ILE A 108 11.09 2.17 8.89
CA ILE A 108 10.96 2.88 7.62
C ILE A 108 9.49 3.08 7.27
N CYS A 109 8.65 2.04 7.45
CA CYS A 109 7.21 2.12 7.19
C CYS A 109 6.52 3.16 8.07
N THR A 110 6.90 3.19 9.35
CA THR A 110 6.41 4.17 10.32
C THR A 110 6.81 5.58 9.90
N PHE A 111 8.08 5.77 9.54
CA PHE A 111 8.59 7.04 9.04
C PHE A 111 7.83 7.50 7.80
N ILE A 112 7.67 6.64 6.79
CA ILE A 112 6.97 6.97 5.53
C ILE A 112 5.56 7.49 5.79
N ASN A 113 4.79 6.79 6.65
CA ASN A 113 3.41 7.20 6.93
C ASN A 113 3.34 8.54 7.64
N PHE A 114 4.07 8.70 8.75
CA PHE A 114 4.04 9.96 9.52
C PHE A 114 4.58 11.13 8.72
N ASN A 115 5.66 10.92 7.97
CA ASN A 115 6.25 11.98 7.17
C ASN A 115 5.28 12.42 6.06
N ASN A 116 4.59 11.47 5.43
CA ASN A 116 3.56 11.81 4.46
C ASN A 116 2.40 12.59 5.10
N ASP A 117 1.88 12.18 6.26
CA ASP A 117 0.78 12.87 6.94
C ASP A 117 1.15 14.33 7.27
N VAL A 118 2.37 14.55 7.80
CA VAL A 118 2.89 15.91 8.09
C VAL A 118 3.08 16.74 6.81
N LEU A 119 3.73 16.17 5.78
CA LEU A 119 4.04 16.91 4.55
C LEU A 119 2.80 17.16 3.69
N SER A 120 1.78 16.30 3.79
CA SER A 120 0.54 16.41 3.03
C SER A 120 -0.52 17.26 3.74
N PHE A 121 -0.36 17.52 5.04
CA PHE A 121 -1.32 18.24 5.88
C PHE A 121 -1.86 19.50 5.21
N TYR A 122 -0.98 20.38 4.70
CA TYR A 122 -1.41 21.65 4.13
C TYR A 122 -2.34 21.50 2.92
N LYS A 123 -2.01 20.61 1.96
CA LYS A 123 -2.85 20.41 0.78
C LYS A 123 -4.16 19.70 1.12
N GLU A 124 -4.14 18.82 2.11
CA GLU A 124 -5.30 18.02 2.53
C GLU A 124 -6.30 18.88 3.31
N GLU A 125 -5.80 19.76 4.19
CA GLU A 125 -6.62 20.75 4.90
C GLU A 125 -7.32 21.69 3.91
N LEU A 126 -6.58 22.19 2.89
CA LEU A 126 -7.16 23.03 1.83
C LEU A 126 -8.22 22.29 0.98
N ALA A 127 -8.07 20.98 0.81
CA ALA A 127 -9.04 20.14 0.11
C ALA A 127 -10.24 19.74 1.00
N GLY A 128 -10.24 20.12 2.29
CA GLY A 128 -11.27 19.75 3.26
C GLY A 128 -11.24 18.27 3.64
N GLU A 129 -10.10 17.59 3.44
CA GLU A 129 -9.92 16.20 3.82
C GLU A 129 -9.81 16.08 5.35
N LYS A 130 -10.68 15.28 5.97
CA LYS A 130 -10.74 15.13 7.43
C LYS A 130 -10.01 13.88 7.97
N HIS A 131 -9.15 13.29 7.14
CA HIS A 131 -8.59 11.96 7.41
C HIS A 131 -7.05 11.94 7.52
N ASN A 132 -6.39 13.09 7.37
CA ASN A 132 -5.00 13.28 7.74
C ASN A 132 -4.84 13.08 9.26
N ARG A 133 -3.69 12.58 9.72
CA ARG A 133 -3.52 12.05 11.09
C ARG A 133 -2.23 12.46 11.76
#